data_AF-A0AAN8TNJ1-F1
#
_entry.id   AF-A0AAN8TNJ1-F1
#
_cell.length_a   1.000
_cell.length_b   1.000
_cell.length_c   1.000
_cell.angle_alpha   90.00
_cell.angle_beta   90.00
_cell.angle_gamma   90.00
#
_symmetry.space_group_name_H-M   'P 1'
#
loop_
_entity.id
_entity.type
_entity.pdbx_description
1 polymer ?
#
loop_
_entity_poly.entity_id
_entity_poly.type
_entity_poly.pdbx_seq_one_letter_code
_entity_poly.pdbx_strand_id
1 'polypeptide(L)'
;MRFQRRLAEARTNSKVVSKTSDKIGAIWRKLEHSVRKHGARVDVSAGISQEKQQKLTKLLVKVNIQNSVGPVHVVMSPENTVWELIKAAIDIYVKEKRRPLLPSGDSRCYELHYSQFSMESLNLDEQLLNLVSRSFFLCPKPNCRLNSSLKNKTKGTEKLPFILAKFMDVLIQILYLLQHVFITKISTFYIKVCFFIHSIASLTPVKVPSETHPTAPAPATATKWIVTSA
;
A
#
# COMPACT_ATOMS: atom_id res chain seq x y z
N MET A 1 -5.64 -34.56 -74.01
CA MET A 1 -5.38 -34.23 -72.59
C MET A 1 -6.10 -32.93 -72.22
N ARG A 2 -6.72 -32.89 -71.04
CA ARG A 2 -7.61 -31.82 -70.54
C ARG A 2 -6.84 -30.55 -70.17
N PHE A 3 -7.44 -29.38 -70.46
CA PHE A 3 -7.83 -28.30 -69.52
C PHE A 3 -7.72 -26.91 -70.19
N GLN A 4 -8.80 -26.47 -70.84
CA GLN A 4 -9.12 -25.05 -70.94
C GLN A 4 -10.42 -24.82 -70.16
N ARG A 5 -10.30 -24.37 -68.90
CA ARG A 5 -11.43 -23.86 -68.11
C ARG A 5 -11.46 -22.34 -68.19
N ARG A 6 -12.48 -21.86 -68.90
CA ARG A 6 -13.31 -20.68 -68.61
C ARG A 6 -12.61 -19.44 -68.03
N LEU A 7 -12.40 -18.46 -68.90
CA LEU A 7 -12.03 -17.09 -68.58
C LEU A 7 -13.30 -16.20 -68.71
N ALA A 8 -14.29 -16.39 -67.83
CA ALA A 8 -15.58 -15.69 -67.91
C ALA A 8 -16.22 -15.30 -66.55
N GLU A 9 -15.44 -15.14 -65.48
CA GLU A 9 -15.99 -14.83 -64.13
C GLU A 9 -15.33 -13.61 -63.45
N ALA A 10 -14.97 -12.58 -64.21
CA ALA A 10 -14.39 -11.34 -63.65
C ALA A 10 -15.34 -10.13 -63.62
N ARG A 11 -16.49 -10.17 -64.30
CA ARG A 11 -17.39 -8.99 -64.42
C ARG A 11 -18.53 -8.92 -63.41
N THR A 12 -18.82 -9.99 -62.69
CA THR A 12 -19.93 -10.05 -61.71
C THR A 12 -19.52 -9.63 -60.31
N ASN A 13 -18.25 -9.80 -59.92
CA ASN A 13 -17.76 -9.39 -58.59
C ASN A 13 -17.60 -7.86 -58.44
N SER A 14 -17.27 -7.15 -59.52
CA SER A 14 -17.07 -5.69 -59.48
C SER A 14 -18.35 -4.91 -59.17
N LYS A 15 -19.50 -5.31 -59.75
CA LYS A 15 -20.80 -4.66 -59.49
C LYS A 15 -21.35 -4.96 -58.09
N VAL A 16 -21.02 -6.12 -57.52
CA VAL A 16 -21.45 -6.49 -56.17
C VAL A 16 -20.62 -5.75 -55.11
N VAL A 17 -19.31 -5.60 -55.36
CA VAL A 17 -18.41 -4.83 -54.48
C VAL A 17 -18.77 -3.35 -54.45
N SER A 18 -19.08 -2.71 -55.59
CA SER A 18 -19.50 -1.30 -55.61
C SER A 18 -20.85 -1.09 -54.90
N LYS A 19 -21.84 -1.95 -55.13
CA LYS A 19 -23.16 -1.87 -54.45
C LYS A 19 -23.09 -2.07 -52.94
N THR A 20 -22.09 -2.83 -52.46
CA THR A 20 -21.91 -3.09 -51.03
C THR A 20 -21.22 -1.90 -50.35
N SER A 21 -20.26 -1.28 -51.03
CA SER A 21 -19.60 -0.04 -50.58
C SER A 21 -20.60 1.10 -50.40
N ASP A 22 -21.51 1.30 -51.35
CA ASP A 22 -22.49 2.40 -51.29
C ASP A 22 -23.46 2.25 -50.10
N LYS A 23 -23.86 1.01 -49.79
CA LYS A 23 -24.71 0.71 -48.62
C LYS A 23 -24.00 0.97 -47.30
N ILE A 24 -22.73 0.59 -47.20
CA ILE A 24 -21.91 0.82 -46.01
C ILE A 24 -21.73 2.34 -45.79
N GLY A 25 -21.47 3.10 -46.85
CA GLY A 25 -21.36 4.57 -46.79
C GLY A 25 -22.66 5.26 -46.35
N ALA A 26 -23.83 4.74 -46.73
CA ALA A 26 -25.12 5.26 -46.28
C ALA A 26 -25.38 4.99 -44.79
N ILE A 27 -24.99 3.82 -44.29
CA ILE A 27 -25.12 3.46 -42.86
C ILE A 27 -24.19 4.32 -42.00
N TRP A 28 -22.93 4.51 -42.42
CA TRP A 28 -21.98 5.38 -41.71
C TRP A 28 -22.49 6.82 -41.61
N ARG A 29 -23.01 7.40 -42.71
CA ARG A 29 -23.60 8.73 -42.69
C ARG A 29 -24.85 8.81 -41.80
N LYS A 30 -25.69 7.77 -41.79
CA LYS A 30 -26.87 7.73 -40.91
C LYS A 30 -26.49 7.62 -39.42
N LEU A 31 -25.42 6.90 -39.10
CA LEU A 31 -24.88 6.79 -37.75
C LEU A 31 -24.27 8.12 -37.27
N GLU A 32 -23.51 8.82 -38.12
CA GLU A 32 -22.95 10.14 -37.79
C GLU A 32 -24.02 11.22 -37.59
N HIS A 33 -25.13 11.16 -38.35
CA HIS A 33 -26.28 12.04 -38.12
C HIS A 33 -27.04 11.70 -36.82
N SER A 34 -27.03 10.44 -36.39
CA SER A 34 -27.63 10.02 -35.10
C SER A 34 -26.77 10.46 -33.91
N VAL A 35 -25.44 10.39 -34.03
CA VAL A 35 -24.50 10.82 -32.97
C VAL A 35 -24.55 12.34 -32.77
N ARG A 36 -24.76 13.12 -33.84
CA ARG A 36 -24.98 14.57 -33.71
C ARG A 36 -26.33 14.94 -33.09
N LYS A 37 -27.35 14.07 -33.16
CA LYS A 37 -28.68 14.33 -32.60
C LYS A 37 -28.75 14.22 -31.06
N HIS A 38 -27.78 13.58 -30.42
CA HIS A 38 -27.67 13.49 -28.96
C HIS A 38 -26.70 14.49 -28.33
N GLY A 39 -26.09 15.38 -29.14
CA GLY A 39 -25.26 16.50 -28.67
C GLY A 39 -26.05 17.81 -28.49
N ALA A 40 -27.36 17.75 -28.24
CA ALA A 40 -28.19 18.93 -28.03
C ALA A 40 -28.10 19.37 -26.56
N ARG A 41 -27.30 20.42 -26.37
CA ARG A 41 -27.28 21.33 -25.23
C ARG A 41 -28.72 21.68 -24.79
N VAL A 42 -29.09 21.33 -23.56
CA VAL A 42 -30.32 21.79 -22.90
C VAL A 42 -29.93 22.60 -21.67
N ASP A 43 -30.15 23.91 -21.77
CA ASP A 43 -30.14 24.81 -20.63
C ASP A 43 -31.57 24.89 -20.04
N VAL A 44 -31.64 24.69 -18.72
CA VAL A 44 -32.64 25.20 -17.73
C VAL A 44 -33.98 24.46 -17.49
N SER A 45 -34.07 24.01 -16.22
CA SER A 45 -35.22 23.93 -15.30
C SER A 45 -36.19 22.74 -15.31
N ALA A 46 -36.66 22.44 -14.10
CA ALA A 46 -37.65 21.47 -13.63
C ALA A 46 -37.12 20.04 -13.40
N GLY A 47 -37.15 19.65 -12.12
CA GLY A 47 -36.63 18.40 -11.60
C GLY A 47 -37.33 17.17 -12.17
N ILE A 48 -36.53 16.15 -12.46
CA ILE A 48 -36.99 14.78 -12.65
C ILE A 48 -36.06 13.88 -11.85
N SER A 49 -36.65 13.28 -10.82
CA SER A 49 -36.37 11.96 -10.25
C SER A 49 -34.94 11.45 -10.38
N GLN A 50 -34.18 11.62 -9.29
CA GLN A 50 -32.98 10.86 -9.03
C GLN A 50 -33.35 9.36 -9.00
N GLU A 51 -33.23 8.70 -10.15
CA GLU A 51 -32.82 7.31 -10.16
C GLU A 51 -31.43 7.29 -9.53
N LYS A 52 -31.43 7.06 -8.22
CA LYS A 52 -30.26 6.95 -7.37
C LYS A 52 -29.54 5.67 -7.76
N GLN A 53 -28.93 5.67 -8.96
CA GLN A 53 -27.72 4.92 -9.24
C GLN A 53 -26.89 5.06 -7.96
N GLN A 54 -26.65 3.95 -7.27
CA GLN A 54 -25.92 3.94 -6.02
C GLN A 54 -24.49 4.37 -6.34
N LYS A 55 -24.30 5.69 -6.42
CA LYS A 55 -23.04 6.33 -6.69
C LYS A 55 -22.18 5.97 -5.50
N LEU A 56 -21.14 5.18 -5.73
CA LEU A 56 -20.14 4.87 -4.73
C LEU A 56 -19.64 6.20 -4.18
N THR A 57 -20.17 6.63 -3.04
CA THR A 57 -19.87 7.95 -2.49
C THR A 57 -18.44 8.00 -1.96
N LYS A 58 -17.86 6.83 -1.69
CA LYS A 58 -16.52 6.66 -1.15
C LYS A 58 -15.87 5.40 -1.73
N LEU A 59 -14.63 5.55 -2.14
CA LEU A 59 -13.74 4.53 -2.66
C LEU A 59 -12.55 4.40 -1.70
N LEU A 60 -12.25 3.17 -1.28
CA LEU A 60 -11.03 2.85 -0.55
C LEU A 60 -9.93 2.49 -1.56
N VAL A 61 -8.84 3.25 -1.53
CA VAL A 61 -7.66 3.05 -2.38
C VAL A 61 -6.45 2.70 -1.53
N LYS A 62 -5.73 1.65 -1.93
CA LYS A 62 -4.48 1.22 -1.31
C LYS A 62 -3.29 1.85 -2.06
N VAL A 63 -2.49 2.65 -1.35
CA VAL A 63 -1.31 3.31 -1.92
C VAL A 63 -0.06 2.79 -1.23
N ASN A 64 0.78 2.05 -1.96
CA ASN A 64 2.06 1.56 -1.48
C ASN A 64 3.12 2.62 -1.75
N ILE A 65 3.60 3.29 -0.69
CA ILE A 65 4.66 4.28 -0.84
C ILE A 65 6.01 3.58 -0.91
N GLN A 66 6.86 3.97 -1.85
CA GLN A 66 8.18 3.38 -2.02
C GLN A 66 8.97 3.38 -0.69
N ASN A 67 9.57 2.24 -0.36
CA ASN A 67 10.33 1.99 0.89
C ASN A 67 9.53 2.10 2.21
N SER A 68 8.21 2.30 2.18
CA SER A 68 7.38 2.29 3.39
C SER A 68 7.14 0.88 3.93
N VAL A 69 7.04 0.75 5.26
CA VAL A 69 6.74 -0.50 5.98
C VAL A 69 5.35 -1.07 5.63
N GLY A 70 4.47 -0.26 5.04
CA GLY A 70 3.16 -0.71 4.60
C GLY A 70 2.39 0.34 3.79
N PRO A 71 1.24 -0.05 3.23
CA PRO A 71 0.40 0.83 2.43
C PRO A 71 -0.30 1.89 3.28
N VAL A 72 -0.56 3.03 2.65
CA VAL A 72 -1.52 4.03 3.11
C VAL A 72 -2.87 3.71 2.51
N HIS A 73 -3.92 3.83 3.33
CA HIS A 73 -5.30 3.62 2.90
C HIS A 73 -5.98 4.98 2.78
N VAL A 74 -6.47 5.30 1.59
CA VAL A 74 -7.13 6.58 1.30
C VAL A 74 -8.59 6.32 0.99
N VAL A 75 -9.49 7.05 1.65
CA VAL A 75 -10.93 7.01 1.36
C VAL A 75 -11.31 8.33 0.71
N MET A 76 -11.72 8.31 -0.55
CA MET A 76 -12.09 9.50 -1.33
C MET A 76 -13.20 9.19 -2.34
N SER A 77 -13.79 10.19 -2.99
CA SER A 77 -14.81 9.94 -4.01
C SER A 77 -14.16 9.35 -5.28
N PRO A 78 -14.86 8.49 -6.02
CA PRO A 78 -14.32 7.89 -7.24
C PRO A 78 -14.19 8.91 -8.39
N GLU A 79 -14.87 10.07 -8.29
CA GLU A 79 -14.74 11.19 -9.25
C GLU A 79 -13.49 12.05 -9.03
N ASN A 80 -12.80 11.86 -7.90
CA ASN A 80 -11.53 12.52 -7.64
C ASN A 80 -10.46 12.08 -8.65
N THR A 81 -9.44 12.91 -8.81
CA THR A 81 -8.34 12.65 -9.75
C THR A 81 -7.16 11.92 -9.08
N VAL A 82 -6.29 11.32 -9.89
CA VAL A 82 -5.02 10.74 -9.42
C VAL A 82 -4.18 11.75 -8.66
N TRP A 83 -4.16 13.01 -9.11
CA TRP A 83 -3.48 14.10 -8.42
C TRP A 83 -3.95 14.27 -6.97
N GLU A 84 -5.26 14.27 -6.75
CA GLU A 84 -5.85 14.40 -5.42
C GLU A 84 -5.54 13.20 -4.53
N LEU A 85 -5.49 11.99 -5.12
CA LEU A 85 -5.08 10.78 -4.42
C LEU A 85 -3.62 10.88 -3.94
N ILE A 86 -2.70 11.38 -4.78
CA ILE A 86 -1.29 11.57 -4.41
C ILE A 86 -1.19 12.54 -3.23
N LYS A 87 -1.87 13.68 -3.32
CA LYS A 87 -1.89 14.69 -2.25
C LYS A 87 -2.41 14.10 -0.94
N ALA A 88 -3.57 13.44 -0.97
CA ALA A 88 -4.17 12.83 0.20
C ALA A 88 -3.28 11.74 0.82
N ALA A 89 -2.64 10.91 -0.02
CA ALA A 89 -1.74 9.87 0.45
C ALA A 89 -0.50 10.44 1.17
N ILE A 90 0.09 11.52 0.64
CA ILE A 90 1.23 12.21 1.26
C ILE A 90 0.80 12.86 2.58
N ASP A 91 -0.34 13.56 2.60
CA ASP A 91 -0.87 14.19 3.80
C ASP A 91 -1.08 13.17 4.92
N ILE A 92 -1.68 12.01 4.60
CA ILE A 92 -1.86 10.92 5.57
C ILE A 92 -0.51 10.36 6.03
N TYR A 93 0.43 10.11 5.10
CA TYR A 93 1.76 9.58 5.43
C TYR A 93 2.51 10.48 6.42
N VAL A 94 2.49 11.80 6.17
CA VAL A 94 3.13 12.81 7.03
C VAL A 94 2.41 12.91 8.36
N LYS A 95 1.06 12.93 8.35
CA LYS A 95 0.24 12.99 9.57
C LYS A 95 0.46 11.80 10.49
N GLU A 96 0.59 10.60 9.92
CA GLU A 96 0.92 9.37 10.65
C GLU A 96 2.39 9.29 11.08
N LYS A 97 3.23 10.28 10.69
CA LYS A 97 4.68 10.32 10.98
C LYS A 97 5.39 9.03 10.56
N ARG A 98 4.99 8.48 9.40
CA ARG A 98 5.51 7.22 8.88
C ARG A 98 6.98 7.34 8.49
N ARG A 99 7.61 6.17 8.35
CA ARG A 99 9.03 6.04 8.00
C ARG A 99 9.21 5.09 6.80
N PRO A 100 10.19 5.35 5.92
CA PRO A 100 11.17 6.44 5.95
C PRO A 100 10.57 7.82 5.63
N LEU A 101 11.24 8.90 6.04
CA LEU A 101 10.76 10.24 5.74
C LEU A 101 10.68 10.49 4.23
N LEU A 102 9.58 11.12 3.80
CA LEU A 102 9.42 11.53 2.41
C LEU A 102 10.47 12.60 2.07
N PRO A 103 11.19 12.48 0.95
CA PRO A 103 12.15 13.49 0.52
C PRO A 103 11.54 14.88 0.31
N SER A 104 10.24 14.93 0.01
CA SER A 104 9.47 16.14 -0.25
C SER A 104 8.04 16.02 0.29
N GLY A 105 7.49 17.11 0.81
CA GLY A 105 6.04 17.19 1.09
C GLY A 105 5.21 17.55 -0.15
N ASP A 106 5.84 17.93 -1.26
CA ASP A 106 5.14 18.36 -2.47
C ASP A 106 4.64 17.17 -3.28
N SER A 107 3.34 17.11 -3.55
CA SER A 107 2.72 16.09 -4.42
C SER A 107 3.27 16.05 -5.84
N ARG A 108 3.81 17.17 -6.36
CA ARG A 108 4.47 17.25 -7.69
C ARG A 108 5.74 16.39 -7.78
N CYS A 109 6.32 16.03 -6.63
CA CYS A 109 7.50 15.21 -6.56
C CYS A 109 7.23 13.72 -6.67
N TYR A 110 5.97 13.33 -6.87
CA TYR A 110 5.56 11.94 -6.84
C TYR A 110 4.74 11.59 -8.06
N GLU A 111 4.89 10.35 -8.48
CA GLU A 111 4.17 9.74 -9.59
C GLU A 111 3.51 8.45 -9.08
N LEU A 112 2.30 8.19 -9.60
CA LEU A 112 1.54 7.01 -9.25
C LEU A 112 1.70 5.97 -10.34
N HIS A 113 1.96 4.73 -9.97
CA HIS A 113 2.17 3.61 -10.87
C HIS A 113 1.26 2.44 -10.49
N TYR A 114 0.92 1.57 -11.45
CA TYR A 114 0.22 0.32 -11.16
C TYR A 114 1.04 -0.64 -10.28
N SER A 115 2.37 -0.62 -10.45
CA SER A 115 3.31 -1.50 -9.76
C SER A 115 4.66 -0.80 -9.61
N GLN A 116 5.47 -1.23 -8.63
CA GLN A 116 6.85 -0.74 -8.44
C GLN A 116 7.77 -0.99 -9.64
N PHE A 117 7.41 -1.94 -10.53
CA PHE A 117 8.16 -2.29 -11.73
C PHE A 117 7.62 -1.62 -12.99
N SER A 118 6.52 -0.87 -12.88
CA SER A 118 5.95 -0.17 -14.03
C SER A 118 6.83 1.02 -14.38
N MET A 119 7.27 1.08 -15.64
CA MET A 119 7.96 2.24 -16.18
C MET A 119 6.99 3.37 -16.55
N GLU A 120 5.68 3.09 -16.63
CA GLU A 120 4.63 4.04 -16.98
C GLU A 120 3.93 4.55 -15.71
N SER A 121 3.84 5.88 -15.60
CA SER A 121 3.08 6.60 -14.57
C SER A 121 1.66 6.88 -15.04
N LEU A 122 0.72 6.85 -14.11
CA LEU A 122 -0.68 7.23 -14.35
C LEU A 122 -0.82 8.73 -14.63
N ASN A 123 -1.82 9.06 -15.44
CA ASN A 123 -2.13 10.46 -15.75
C ASN A 123 -2.73 11.16 -14.53
N LEU A 124 -2.22 12.34 -14.20
CA LEU A 124 -2.63 13.07 -13.00
C LEU A 124 -4.09 13.53 -13.02
N ASP A 125 -4.62 13.80 -14.21
CA ASP A 125 -5.99 14.26 -14.44
C ASP A 125 -7.00 13.11 -14.61
N GLU A 126 -6.52 11.86 -14.59
CA GLU A 126 -7.38 10.69 -14.70
C GLU A 126 -8.22 10.53 -13.42
N GLN A 127 -9.51 10.28 -13.60
CA GLN A 127 -10.41 10.02 -12.48
C GLN A 127 -10.22 8.62 -11.94
N LEU A 128 -10.33 8.46 -10.62
CA LEU A 128 -10.12 7.18 -9.97
C LEU A 128 -11.14 6.11 -10.41
N LEU A 129 -12.32 6.50 -10.86
CA LEU A 129 -13.32 5.59 -11.41
C LEU A 129 -12.90 4.94 -12.73
N ASN A 130 -12.04 5.59 -13.51
CA ASN A 130 -11.52 5.08 -14.79
C ASN A 130 -10.41 4.06 -14.60
N LEU A 131 -9.75 4.10 -13.43
CA LEU A 131 -8.70 3.15 -13.09
C LEU A 131 -9.29 1.78 -12.74
N VAL A 132 -8.78 0.74 -13.39
CA VAL A 132 -9.20 -0.65 -13.14
C VAL A 132 -8.71 -1.15 -11.78
N SER A 133 -7.52 -0.73 -11.36
CA SER A 133 -6.93 -1.13 -10.08
C SER A 133 -7.40 -0.23 -8.93
N ARG A 134 -7.40 -0.79 -7.71
CA ARG A 134 -7.57 -0.04 -6.45
C ARG A 134 -6.32 -0.08 -5.57
N SER A 135 -5.24 -0.67 -6.08
CA SER A 135 -3.93 -0.72 -5.42
C SER A 135 -2.87 -0.13 -6.35
N PHE A 136 -2.13 0.85 -5.85
CA PHE A 136 -1.13 1.58 -6.62
C PHE A 136 0.17 1.71 -5.84
N PHE A 137 1.21 2.14 -6.54
CA PHE A 137 2.53 2.42 -5.99
C PHE A 137 2.86 3.90 -6.19
N LEU A 138 3.25 4.58 -5.12
CA LEU A 138 3.68 5.96 -5.15
C LEU A 138 5.21 6.01 -5.18
N CYS A 139 5.76 6.56 -6.26
CA CYS A 139 7.19 6.64 -6.51
C CYS A 139 7.64 8.10 -6.54
N PRO A 140 8.79 8.45 -5.94
CA PRO A 140 9.40 9.77 -6.10
C PRO A 140 9.89 9.97 -7.54
N LYS A 141 9.62 11.15 -8.10
CA LYS A 141 10.12 11.57 -9.40
C LYS A 141 11.61 11.92 -9.30
N PRO A 142 12.48 11.41 -10.20
CA PRO A 142 13.93 11.58 -10.09
C PRO A 142 14.40 13.03 -10.21
N ASN A 143 13.63 13.89 -10.89
CA ASN A 143 13.96 15.29 -11.14
C ASN A 143 13.14 16.26 -10.29
N CYS A 144 12.55 15.84 -9.16
CA CYS A 144 11.86 16.80 -8.33
C CYS A 144 12.85 17.74 -7.63
N ARG A 145 13.13 18.87 -8.29
CA ARG A 145 13.94 19.95 -7.74
C ARG A 145 13.04 20.75 -6.82
N LEU A 146 13.14 20.48 -5.53
CA LEU A 146 12.67 21.42 -4.53
C LEU A 146 13.53 22.68 -4.64
N ASN A 147 12.90 23.83 -4.84
CA ASN A 147 13.58 25.13 -4.77
C ASN A 147 13.92 25.52 -3.32
N SER A 148 14.07 24.56 -2.41
CA SER A 148 14.66 24.79 -1.09
C SER A 148 16.17 24.61 -1.22
N SER A 149 16.86 25.75 -1.21
CA SER A 149 18.31 25.91 -1.21
C SER A 149 19.10 24.76 -0.55
N LEU A 150 19.59 23.83 -1.37
CA LEU A 150 20.92 23.26 -1.21
C LEU A 150 21.57 23.24 -2.59
N LYS A 151 22.31 24.32 -2.89
CA LYS A 151 23.22 24.37 -4.02
C LYS A 151 24.38 23.41 -3.75
N ASN A 152 24.36 22.22 -4.34
CA ASN A 152 25.60 21.61 -4.80
C ASN A 152 25.46 21.24 -6.28
N LYS A 153 26.07 22.09 -7.10
CA LYS A 153 26.27 21.86 -8.51
C LYS A 153 27.51 20.98 -8.65
N THR A 154 27.34 19.69 -8.90
CA THR A 154 28.38 18.87 -9.53
C THR A 154 27.80 18.05 -10.67
N LYS A 155 28.67 17.79 -11.62
CA LYS A 155 28.43 17.53 -13.03
C LYS A 155 29.13 16.20 -13.29
N GLY A 156 28.41 15.21 -13.81
CA GLY A 156 28.98 14.01 -14.43
C GLY A 156 29.00 12.75 -13.56
N THR A 157 28.13 11.78 -13.91
CA THR A 157 28.33 10.33 -13.69
C THR A 157 28.38 9.83 -12.24
N GLU A 158 27.27 9.98 -11.49
CA GLU A 158 27.21 9.61 -10.06
C GLU A 158 25.88 8.95 -9.65
N LYS A 159 25.51 7.80 -10.23
CA LYS A 159 24.27 7.07 -9.81
C LYS A 159 24.47 6.21 -8.55
N LEU A 160 25.71 5.81 -8.24
CA LEU A 160 26.03 4.96 -7.09
C LEU A 160 25.99 5.66 -5.71
N PRO A 161 26.49 6.90 -5.51
CA PRO A 161 26.44 7.51 -4.18
C PRO A 161 25.02 7.84 -3.72
N PHE A 162 24.10 8.14 -4.65
CA PHE A 162 22.69 8.40 -4.33
C PHE A 162 21.94 7.13 -3.91
N ILE A 163 22.24 5.98 -4.53
CA ILE A 163 21.65 4.68 -4.18
C ILE A 163 22.22 4.19 -2.83
N LEU A 164 23.52 4.35 -2.60
CA LEU A 164 24.16 3.95 -1.33
C LEU A 164 23.68 4.79 -0.15
N ALA A 165 23.52 6.11 -0.33
CA ALA A 165 22.97 6.98 0.71
C ALA A 165 21.55 6.55 1.11
N LYS A 166 20.69 6.29 0.10
CA LYS A 166 19.33 5.77 0.33
C LYS A 166 19.33 4.41 1.02
N PHE A 167 20.30 3.54 0.73
CA PHE A 167 20.42 2.23 1.37
C PHE A 167 20.85 2.36 2.84
N MET A 168 21.79 3.24 3.16
CA MET A 168 22.18 3.49 4.56
C MET A 168 21.05 4.09 5.37
N ASP A 169 20.26 5.01 4.78
CA ASP A 169 19.05 5.53 5.44
C ASP A 169 18.02 4.43 5.70
N VAL A 170 17.81 3.51 4.76
CA VAL A 170 16.93 2.35 4.95
C VAL A 170 17.48 1.40 6.01
N LEU A 171 18.79 1.14 6.03
CA LEU A 171 19.42 0.30 7.06
C LEU A 171 19.31 0.93 8.45
N ILE A 172 19.60 2.22 8.58
CA ILE A 172 19.45 2.96 9.84
C ILE A 172 17.99 2.95 10.30
N GLN A 173 17.06 3.14 9.37
CA GLN A 173 15.63 3.09 9.66
C GLN A 173 15.18 1.69 10.09
N ILE A 174 15.67 0.63 9.44
CA ILE A 174 15.42 -0.76 9.81
C ILE A 174 16.01 -1.06 11.18
N LEU A 175 17.26 -0.66 11.45
CA LEU A 175 17.91 -0.83 12.75
C LEU A 175 17.15 -0.12 13.86
N TYR A 176 16.67 1.11 13.62
CA TYR A 176 15.88 1.86 14.59
C TYR A 176 14.50 1.22 14.83
N LEU A 177 13.84 0.70 13.78
CA LEU A 177 12.57 -0.03 13.94
C LEU A 177 12.75 -1.38 14.63
N LEU A 178 13.83 -2.12 14.31
CA LEU A 178 14.17 -3.37 15.00
C LEU A 178 14.47 -3.11 16.47
N GLN A 179 15.24 -2.07 16.78
CA GLN A 179 15.52 -1.67 18.16
C GLN A 179 14.24 -1.26 18.89
N HIS A 180 13.36 -0.47 18.26
CA HIS A 180 12.10 -0.06 18.88
C HIS A 180 11.16 -1.24 19.15
N VAL A 181 11.02 -2.17 18.18
CA VAL A 181 10.22 -3.39 18.35
C VAL A 181 10.80 -4.31 19.42
N PHE A 182 12.13 -4.45 19.47
CA PHE A 182 12.83 -5.27 20.45
C PHE A 182 12.69 -4.70 21.86
N ILE A 183 12.94 -3.40 22.04
CA ILE A 183 12.74 -2.71 23.32
C ILE A 183 11.29 -2.82 23.78
N THR A 184 10.32 -2.62 22.89
CA THR A 184 8.90 -2.71 23.24
C THR A 184 8.55 -4.14 23.67
N LYS A 185 8.94 -5.16 22.90
CA LYS A 185 8.66 -6.58 23.21
C LYS A 185 9.34 -7.04 24.50
N ILE A 186 10.59 -6.65 24.72
CA ILE A 186 11.33 -6.95 25.95
C ILE A 186 10.72 -6.27 27.15
N SER A 187 10.38 -4.98 27.04
CA SER A 187 9.70 -4.25 28.11
C SER A 187 8.36 -4.89 28.45
N THR A 188 7.55 -5.25 27.45
CA THR A 188 6.25 -5.90 27.70
C THR A 188 6.43 -7.30 28.34
N PHE A 189 7.45 -8.05 27.91
CA PHE A 189 7.80 -9.33 28.52
C PHE A 189 8.25 -9.17 29.98
N TYR A 190 9.14 -8.21 30.24
CA TYR A 190 9.64 -7.92 31.58
C TYR A 190 8.52 -7.48 32.54
N ILE A 191 7.64 -6.58 32.10
CA ILE A 191 6.47 -6.14 32.87
C ILE A 191 5.57 -7.34 33.22
N LYS A 192 5.36 -8.26 32.26
CA LYS A 192 4.53 -9.45 32.47
C LYS A 192 5.16 -10.45 33.44
N VAL A 193 6.48 -10.59 33.42
CA VAL A 193 7.25 -11.40 34.39
C VAL A 193 7.19 -10.78 35.79
N CYS A 194 7.37 -9.46 35.92
CA CYS A 194 7.24 -8.78 37.21
C CYS A 194 5.85 -8.95 37.82
N PHE A 195 4.79 -8.84 37.01
CA PHE A 195 3.41 -9.06 37.47
C PHE A 195 3.18 -10.51 37.91
N PHE A 196 3.76 -11.48 37.20
CA PHE A 196 3.67 -12.88 37.55
C PHE A 196 4.39 -13.20 38.87
N ILE A 197 5.60 -12.66 39.07
CA ILE A 197 6.35 -12.83 40.33
C ILE A 197 5.61 -12.16 41.50
N HIS A 198 5.04 -10.97 41.30
CA HIS A 198 4.27 -10.28 42.34
C HIS A 198 2.97 -11.04 42.71
N SER A 199 2.34 -11.67 41.72
CA SER A 199 1.16 -12.54 41.93
C SER A 199 1.52 -13.77 42.78
N ILE A 200 2.67 -14.40 42.53
CA ILE A 200 3.15 -15.54 43.33
C ILE A 200 3.52 -15.11 44.76
N ALA A 201 4.15 -13.95 44.93
CA ALA A 201 4.56 -13.45 46.25
C ALA A 201 3.36 -13.10 47.17
N SER A 202 2.17 -12.87 46.62
CA SER A 202 0.95 -12.64 47.40
C SER A 202 0.29 -13.92 47.93
N LEU A 203 0.78 -15.11 47.54
CA LEU A 203 0.33 -16.40 48.05
C LEU A 203 1.18 -16.83 49.27
N THR A 204 1.21 -16.02 50.33
CA THR A 204 1.72 -16.49 51.62
C THR A 204 0.59 -17.09 52.46
N PRO A 205 0.74 -18.30 53.02
CA PRO A 205 -0.30 -18.88 53.86
C PRO A 205 -0.45 -18.13 55.18
N VAL A 206 -1.72 -17.80 55.48
CA VAL A 206 -2.25 -17.23 56.71
C VAL A 206 -1.87 -18.08 57.92
N LYS A 207 -1.59 -17.38 59.02
CA LYS A 207 -1.11 -17.90 60.31
C LYS A 207 -2.29 -18.42 61.13
N VAL A 208 -2.10 -19.53 61.85
CA VAL A 208 -2.97 -19.97 62.95
C VAL A 208 -2.09 -20.60 64.06
N PRO A 209 -2.44 -20.45 65.36
CA PRO A 209 -1.49 -20.22 66.44
C PRO A 209 -1.23 -21.42 67.37
N SER A 210 -0.29 -21.18 68.29
CA SER A 210 0.06 -21.85 69.56
C SER A 210 -0.85 -22.94 70.13
N GLU A 211 -0.27 -24.07 70.58
CA GLU A 211 -0.43 -24.59 71.96
C GLU A 211 0.46 -25.81 72.30
N THR A 212 1.03 -25.75 73.51
CA THR A 212 1.33 -26.81 74.52
C THR A 212 2.28 -28.00 74.27
N HIS A 213 3.36 -27.98 75.08
CA HIS A 213 4.17 -29.05 75.72
C HIS A 213 3.30 -30.11 76.48
N PRO A 214 3.78 -31.23 77.10
CA PRO A 214 5.10 -31.93 77.14
C PRO A 214 5.05 -33.40 76.63
N THR A 215 6.21 -34.08 76.57
CA THR A 215 6.52 -35.33 77.34
C THR A 215 7.60 -36.16 76.63
N ALA A 216 8.77 -36.27 77.28
CA ALA A 216 9.82 -37.25 76.97
C ALA A 216 9.40 -38.67 77.42
N PRO A 217 10.00 -39.76 76.89
CA PRO A 217 11.23 -40.23 77.52
C PRO A 217 12.27 -40.94 76.62
N ALA A 218 13.54 -40.75 77.00
CA ALA A 218 14.62 -41.74 77.15
C ALA A 218 15.34 -42.38 75.93
N PRO A 219 16.62 -42.82 76.11
CA PRO A 219 17.66 -42.81 75.09
C PRO A 219 18.23 -44.19 74.71
N ALA A 220 18.87 -44.28 73.54
CA ALA A 220 19.72 -45.39 73.10
C ALA A 220 20.51 -44.94 71.85
N THR A 221 21.76 -45.27 71.56
CA THR A 221 22.90 -45.87 72.25
C THR A 221 24.12 -45.47 71.39
N ALA A 222 25.27 -45.28 72.02
CA ALA A 222 26.53 -44.88 71.37
C ALA A 222 27.19 -46.01 70.53
N THR A 223 27.79 -45.63 69.40
CA THR A 223 28.92 -46.36 68.76
C THR A 223 29.76 -45.34 67.96
N LYS A 224 30.79 -44.74 68.55
CA LYS A 224 32.22 -45.13 68.49
C LYS A 224 32.76 -45.28 67.06
N TRP A 225 33.45 -44.24 66.57
CA TRP A 225 34.41 -44.34 65.47
C TRP A 225 35.82 -44.11 66.01
N ILE A 226 36.66 -45.13 65.81
CA ILE A 226 38.09 -45.11 66.15
C ILE A 226 38.83 -44.41 65.01
N VAL A 227 39.69 -43.47 65.39
CA VAL A 227 40.72 -42.83 64.55
C VAL A 227 41.86 -43.83 64.34
N THR A 228 42.26 -44.06 63.09
CA THR A 228 43.53 -44.71 62.79
C THR A 228 44.41 -43.69 62.07
N SER A 229 45.58 -43.41 62.65
CA SER A 229 46.68 -42.66 62.07
C SER A 229 47.96 -43.43 62.37
N ALA A 230 48.87 -43.43 61.40
CA ALA A 230 50.14 -44.17 61.28
C ALA A 230 50.04 -45.52 60.55
#